data_AF-A0A672KNT6-F1
#
_entry.id   AF-A0A672KNT6-F1
#
_cell.length_a   1.000
_cell.length_b   1.000
_cell.length_c   1.000
_cell.angle_alpha   90.00
_cell.angle_beta   90.00
_cell.angle_gamma   90.00
#
_symmetry.space_group_name_H-M   'P 1'
#
loop_
_entity.id
_entity.type
_entity.pdbx_description
1 polymer ?
#
loop_
_entity_poly.entity_id
_entity_poly.type
_entity_poly.pdbx_seq_one_letter_code
_entity_poly.pdbx_strand_id
1 'polypeptide(L)'
;KLSPFPRAWLWHFNPGRQERRTLGCAHLPLSHKQKELCARKPHLLPSIKEGARLGITECQTQFKHERWNCSTRRDPNVFGYELTSGTAG
;
A
#
# COMPACT_ATOMS: atom_id res chain seq x y z
N LYS A 1 -12.72 -15.99 -16.86
CA LYS A 1 -11.73 -14.88 -16.75
C LYS A 1 -11.44 -14.70 -15.27
N LEU A 2 -10.33 -15.27 -14.80
CA LEU A 2 -10.03 -15.44 -13.38
C LEU A 2 -9.55 -14.11 -12.80
N SER A 3 -10.30 -13.56 -11.85
CA SER A 3 -9.90 -12.39 -11.06
C SER A 3 -8.79 -12.79 -10.07
N PRO A 4 -7.73 -11.98 -9.91
CA PRO A 4 -6.51 -12.37 -9.18
C PRO A 4 -6.63 -12.31 -7.65
N PHE A 5 -7.85 -12.26 -7.08
CA PHE A 5 -8.05 -12.14 -5.64
C PHE A 5 -8.81 -13.34 -5.07
N PRO A 6 -8.37 -13.94 -3.95
CA PRO A 6 -9.09 -15.00 -3.26
C PRO A 6 -10.44 -14.49 -2.74
N ARG A 7 -11.48 -15.32 -2.82
CA ARG A 7 -12.88 -14.97 -2.45
C ARG A 7 -13.05 -14.38 -1.04
N ALA A 8 -12.13 -14.69 -0.11
CA ALA A 8 -12.14 -14.16 1.26
C ALA A 8 -11.92 -12.64 1.36
N TRP A 9 -11.30 -12.02 0.35
CA TRP A 9 -10.94 -10.60 0.35
C TRP A 9 -12.06 -9.68 -0.17
N LEU A 10 -13.15 -10.26 -0.68
CA LEU A 10 -14.31 -9.53 -1.19
C LEU A 10 -15.06 -8.77 -0.09
N TRP A 11 -14.99 -9.22 1.17
CA TRP A 11 -15.66 -8.58 2.30
C TRP A 11 -14.90 -7.38 2.87
N HIS A 12 -13.59 -7.26 2.61
CA HIS A 12 -12.78 -6.12 3.04
C HIS A 12 -12.96 -4.89 2.14
N PHE A 13 -13.46 -5.09 0.92
CA PHE A 13 -13.90 -4.00 0.06
C PHE A 13 -15.34 -3.62 0.42
N ASN A 14 -15.52 -2.71 1.37
CA ASN A 14 -16.79 -2.02 1.56
C ASN A 14 -16.84 -0.80 0.61
N PRO A 15 -17.61 -0.84 -0.51
CA PRO A 15 -17.70 0.29 -1.45
C PRO A 15 -18.44 1.50 -0.86
N GLY A 16 -18.97 1.42 0.36
CA GLY A 16 -19.83 2.43 0.97
C GLY A 16 -19.14 3.52 1.82
N ARG A 17 -17.82 3.47 2.06
CA ARG A 17 -17.10 4.54 2.77
C ARG A 17 -16.00 5.13 1.90
N GLN A 18 -16.41 5.96 0.94
CA GLN A 18 -15.53 6.98 0.41
C GLN A 18 -15.41 8.10 1.45
N GLU A 19 -14.59 7.85 2.48
CA GLU A 19 -14.26 8.82 3.51
C GLU A 19 -13.60 10.02 2.82
N ARG A 20 -14.35 11.13 2.74
CA ARG A 20 -13.88 12.43 2.29
C ARG A 20 -12.92 13.01 3.35
N ARG A 21 -11.73 12.44 3.42
CA ARG A 21 -10.54 13.06 4.00
C ARG A 21 -9.41 12.84 3.02
N THR A 22 -9.42 13.63 1.95
CA THR A 22 -8.37 13.69 0.95
C THR A 22 -7.10 14.23 1.63
N LEU A 23 -6.32 13.34 2.24
CA LEU A 23 -4.90 13.60 2.44
C LEU A 23 -4.30 13.67 1.03
N GLY A 24 -4.17 14.89 0.52
CA GLY A 24 -3.76 15.15 -0.85
C GLY A 24 -2.36 14.61 -1.15
N CYS A 25 -2.11 14.31 -2.42
CA CYS A 25 -0.83 13.85 -2.94
C CYS A 25 0.37 14.73 -2.57
N ALA A 26 0.13 16.00 -2.25
CA ALA A 26 1.15 16.99 -1.91
C ALA A 26 1.92 16.66 -0.63
N HIS A 27 1.26 16.06 0.36
CA HIS A 27 1.86 15.77 1.67
C HIS A 27 2.52 14.39 1.74
N LEU A 28 2.42 13.59 0.68
CA LEU A 28 3.04 12.28 0.62
C LEU A 28 4.46 12.39 0.06
N PRO A 29 5.42 11.60 0.58
CA PRO A 29 6.79 11.54 0.08
C PRO A 29 6.85 10.74 -1.24
N LEU A 30 6.22 11.30 -2.27
CA LEU A 30 6.16 10.78 -3.63
C LEU A 30 7.22 11.45 -4.50
N SER A 31 7.77 10.72 -5.46
CA SER A 31 8.58 11.31 -6.54
C SER A 31 7.75 12.30 -7.37
N HIS A 32 8.42 13.18 -8.12
CA HIS A 32 7.75 14.17 -8.98
C HIS A 32 6.73 13.51 -9.93
N LYS A 33 7.13 12.44 -10.60
CA LYS A 33 6.27 11.68 -11.53
C LYS A 33 5.06 11.03 -10.82
N GLN A 34 5.24 10.51 -9.60
CA GLN A 34 4.14 9.96 -8.82
C GLN A 34 3.17 11.05 -8.34
N LYS A 35 3.66 12.25 -8.00
CA LYS A 35 2.81 13.39 -7.65
C LYS A 35 1.95 13.84 -8.82
N GLU A 36 2.50 13.90 -10.03
CA GLU A 36 1.74 14.21 -11.25
C GLU A 36 0.62 13.18 -11.50
N LEU A 37 0.93 11.89 -11.41
CA LEU A 37 -0.05 10.82 -11.60
C LEU A 37 -1.14 10.85 -10.52
N CYS A 38 -0.74 11.07 -9.26
CA CYS A 38 -1.66 11.18 -8.15
C CYS A 38 -2.60 12.39 -8.31
N ALA A 39 -2.08 13.54 -8.76
CA ALA A 39 -2.87 14.73 -9.04
C ALA A 39 -3.88 14.51 -10.19
N ARG A 40 -3.51 13.72 -11.22
CA ARG A 40 -4.43 13.35 -12.31
C ARG A 40 -5.54 12.40 -11.87
N LYS A 41 -5.30 11.54 -10.88
CA LYS A 41 -6.23 10.48 -10.42
C LYS A 41 -6.26 10.35 -8.89
N PRO A 42 -6.71 11.38 -8.15
CA PRO A 42 -6.64 11.40 -6.68
C PRO A 42 -7.56 10.37 -6.01
N HIS A 43 -8.65 9.97 -6.68
CA HIS A 43 -9.60 8.97 -6.16
C HIS A 43 -9.01 7.55 -6.09
N LEU A 44 -7.90 7.28 -6.78
CA LEU A 44 -7.22 5.99 -6.70
C LEU A 44 -6.34 5.87 -5.46
N LEU A 45 -5.91 7.00 -4.88
CA LEU A 45 -4.98 7.04 -3.76
C LEU A 45 -5.46 6.23 -2.53
N PRO A 46 -6.74 6.26 -2.13
CA PRO A 46 -7.23 5.40 -1.05
C PRO A 46 -7.07 3.90 -1.33
N SER A 47 -7.42 3.45 -2.54
CA SER A 47 -7.28 2.04 -2.93
C SER A 47 -5.81 1.61 -3.01
N ILE A 48 -4.93 2.49 -3.50
CA ILE A 48 -3.48 2.23 -3.54
C ILE A 48 -2.94 2.10 -2.10
N LYS A 49 -3.33 3.01 -1.20
CA LYS A 49 -2.93 2.96 0.22
C LYS A 49 -3.39 1.67 0.89
N GLU A 50 -4.64 1.27 0.63
CA GLU A 50 -5.18 0.05 1.20
C GLU A 50 -4.48 -1.19 0.64
N GLY A 51 -4.28 -1.29 -0.67
CA GLY A 51 -3.54 -2.40 -1.28
C GLY A 51 -2.14 -2.56 -0.69
N ALA A 52 -1.45 -1.43 -0.46
CA ALA A 52 -0.13 -1.43 0.15
C ALA A 52 -0.15 -1.91 1.61
N ARG A 53 -1.15 -1.48 2.40
CA ARG A 53 -1.36 -1.96 3.78
C ARG A 53 -1.62 -3.47 3.83
N LEU A 54 -2.46 -3.97 2.94
CA LEU A 54 -2.76 -5.40 2.85
C LEU A 54 -1.51 -6.21 2.47
N GLY A 55 -0.73 -5.74 1.49
CA GLY A 55 0.53 -6.37 1.09
C GLY A 55 1.54 -6.47 2.24
N ILE A 56 1.71 -5.40 3.02
CA ILE A 56 2.59 -5.41 4.21
C ILE A 56 2.09 -6.40 5.26
N THR A 57 0.77 -6.43 5.51
CA THR A 57 0.15 -7.33 6.49
C THR A 57 0.38 -8.80 6.11
N GLU A 58 0.17 -9.14 4.84
CA GLU A 58 0.41 -10.49 4.31
C GLU A 58 1.90 -10.83 4.37
N CYS A 59 2.77 -9.90 3.99
CA CYS A 59 4.22 -10.10 4.06
C CYS A 59 4.70 -10.39 5.49
N GLN A 60 4.25 -9.60 6.47
CA GLN A 60 4.54 -9.86 7.88
C GLN A 60 3.99 -11.22 8.34
N THR A 61 2.82 -11.62 7.85
CA THR A 61 2.19 -12.91 8.18
C THR A 61 3.00 -14.09 7.63
N GLN A 62 3.43 -14.01 6.38
CA GLN A 62 4.20 -15.05 5.71
C GLN A 62 5.61 -15.19 6.30
N PHE A 63 6.27 -14.06 6.58
CA PHE A 63 7.67 -14.02 7.01
C PHE A 63 7.84 -13.94 8.53
N LYS A 64 6.77 -14.10 9.34
CA LYS A 64 6.82 -13.93 10.82
C LYS A 64 7.84 -14.81 11.55
N HIS A 65 8.24 -15.94 10.96
CA HIS A 65 9.21 -16.87 11.53
C HIS A 65 10.54 -16.89 10.78
N GLU A 66 10.69 -16.04 9.76
CA GLU A 66 11.90 -15.93 8.96
C GLU A 66 12.90 -14.95 9.61
N ARG A 67 14.19 -15.10 9.27
CA ARG A 67 15.25 -14.18 9.72
C ARG A 67 14.96 -12.74 9.32
N TRP A 68 14.34 -12.56 8.16
CA TRP A 68 13.77 -11.29 7.73
C TRP A 68 12.26 -11.35 7.88
N ASN A 69 11.70 -10.56 8.79
CA ASN A 69 10.30 -10.63 9.22
C ASN A 69 9.37 -9.62 8.51
N CYS A 70 9.82 -9.03 7.41
CA CYS A 70 9.10 -8.00 6.67
C CYS A 70 8.60 -6.82 7.54
N SER A 71 9.32 -6.50 8.61
CA SER A 71 8.98 -5.34 9.45
C SER A 71 9.20 -4.04 8.66
N THR A 72 8.14 -3.25 8.58
CA THR A 72 8.21 -1.89 8.02
C THR A 72 8.47 -0.89 9.14
N ARG A 73 9.18 0.20 8.87
CA ARG A 73 9.28 1.31 9.84
C ARG A 73 7.87 1.80 10.19
N ARG A 74 7.65 2.19 11.45
CA ARG A 74 6.35 2.59 12.03
C ARG A 74 5.76 3.89 11.45
N ASP A 75 6.11 4.25 10.22
CA ASP A 75 5.52 5.40 9.56
C ASP A 75 4.17 4.98 8.95
N PRO A 76 3.07 5.68 9.24
CA PRO A 76 1.77 5.40 8.61
C PRO A 76 1.76 5.72 7.10
N ASN A 77 2.85 6.31 6.59
CA ASN A 77 3.06 6.62 5.20
C ASN A 77 3.72 5.41 4.51
N VAL A 78 2.91 4.66 3.76
CA VAL A 78 3.40 3.54 2.93
C VAL A 78 4.21 4.03 1.72
N PHE A 79 4.05 5.31 1.37
CA PHE A 79 4.85 5.96 0.34
C PHE A 79 6.14 6.50 0.96
N GLY A 80 7.25 6.42 0.23
CA GLY A 80 8.54 6.92 0.67
C GLY A 80 9.70 6.26 -0.08
N TYR A 81 10.91 6.63 0.30
CA TYR A 81 12.15 6.03 -0.19
C TYR A 81 12.30 4.61 0.36
N GLU A 82 12.43 3.65 -0.54
CA GLU A 82 12.77 2.28 -0.20
C GLU A 82 14.26 2.21 0.16
N LEU A 83 14.58 1.63 1.33
CA LEU A 83 15.94 1.25 1.63
C LEU A 83 16.25 0.01 0.81
N THR A 84 17.06 0.15 -0.24
CA THR A 84 17.54 -0.94 -1.08
C THR A 84 18.52 -1.82 -0.30
N SER A 85 18.07 -2.53 0.72
CA SER A 85 18.76 -3.71 1.20
C SER A 85 18.32 -4.87 0.32
N GLY A 86 19.01 -5.04 -0.81
CA GLY A 86 18.83 -6.23 -1.64
C GLY A 86 19.24 -7.46 -0.83
N THR A 87 18.34 -8.44 -0.69
CA THR A 87 18.70 -9.77 -0.20
C THR A 87 19.25 -10.56 -1.37
N ALA A 88 20.59 -10.73 -1.41
CA ALA A 88 21.19 -11.80 -2.19
C ALA A 88 20.79 -13.14 -1.53
N GLY A 89 20.13 -13.99 -2.31
CA GLY A 89 20.00 -15.42 -1.99
C GLY A 89 21.32 -16.14 -2.22
#